data_AF-A0A8S3C484-F1
#
_entry.id   AF-A0A8S3C484-F1
#
_cell.length_a   1.000
_cell.length_b   1.000
_cell.length_c   1.000
_cell.angle_alpha   90.00
_cell.angle_beta   90.00
_cell.angle_gamma   90.00
#
_symmetry.space_group_name_H-M   'P 1'
#
loop_
_entity.id
_entity.type
_entity.pdbx_description
1 polymer ?
#
loop_
_entity_poly.entity_id
_entity_poly.type
_entity_poly.pdbx_seq_one_letter_code
_entity_poly.pdbx_strand_id
1 'polypeptide(L)' 'MGDYQKALEFYERAHKIKHSALPPNHPELAISYNNMGAMYKKMGIYSKALEFYERALKIRQEILSDNHPDLAQS' A
#
# COMPACT_ATOMS: atom_id res chain seq x y z
N MET A 1 -17.74 10.51 13.56
CA MET A 1 -17.71 10.70 12.09
C MET A 1 -16.57 11.60 11.61
N GLY A 2 -15.99 12.47 12.45
CA GLY A 2 -14.90 13.38 12.04
C GLY A 2 -13.50 12.76 11.85
N ASP A 3 -13.19 11.62 12.48
CA ASP A 3 -11.84 11.02 12.39
C ASP A 3 -11.53 10.37 11.05
N TYR A 4 -12.55 9.89 10.33
CA TYR A 4 -12.37 9.26 9.02
C TYR A 4 -11.91 10.26 7.95
N GLN A 5 -12.37 11.50 8.05
CA GLN A 5 -12.03 12.56 7.10
C GLN A 5 -10.58 12.99 7.28
N LYS A 6 -10.13 13.13 8.54
CA LYS A 6 -8.71 13.35 8.86
C LYS A 6 -7.83 12.19 8.41
N ALA A 7 -8.26 10.94 8.63
CA ALA A 7 -7.52 9.78 8.16
C ALA A 7 -7.36 9.80 6.64
N LEU A 8 -8.42 10.14 5.90
CA LEU A 8 -8.37 10.25 4.45
C LEU A 8 -7.36 11.31 3.98
N GLU A 9 -7.36 12.49 4.61
CA GLU A 9 -6.48 13.60 4.29
C GLU A 9 -5.01 13.27 4.58
N PHE A 10 -4.73 12.60 5.70
CA PHE A 10 -3.40 12.07 6.03
C PHE A 10 -2.94 11.04 5.01
N TYR A 11 -3.84 10.18 4.55
CA TYR A 11 -3.51 9.18 3.52
C TYR A 11 -3.25 9.81 2.16
N GLU A 12 -4.03 10.80 1.75
CA GLU A 12 -3.81 11.51 0.49
C GLU A 12 -2.46 12.23 0.48
N ARG A 13 -2.09 12.90 1.58
CA ARG A 13 -0.77 13.52 1.75
C ARG A 13 0.35 12.49 1.73
N ALA A 14 0.21 11.41 2.49
CA ALA A 14 1.22 10.35 2.53
C ALA A 14 1.40 9.69 1.16
N HIS A 15 0.30 9.50 0.42
CA HIS A 15 0.32 8.95 -0.92
C HIS A 15 1.03 9.88 -1.90
N LYS A 16 0.74 11.18 -1.85
CA LYS A 16 1.34 12.20 -2.73
C LYS A 16 2.84 12.36 -2.48
N ILE A 17 3.28 12.32 -1.22
CA ILE A 17 4.69 12.39 -0.85
C ILE A 17 5.43 11.11 -1.28
N LYS A 18 4.87 9.92 -0.99
CA LYS A 18 5.49 8.65 -1.39
C LYS A 18 5.58 8.50 -2.90
N HIS A 19 4.58 8.94 -3.64
CA HIS A 19 4.55 8.88 -5.10
C HIS A 19 5.53 9.87 -5.77
N SER A 20 5.97 10.91 -5.06
CA SER A 20 6.94 11.88 -5.55
C SER A 20 8.39 11.55 -5.16
N ALA A 21 8.59 10.69 -4.15
CA ALA A 21 9.90 10.42 -3.56
C ALA A 21 10.43 9.00 -3.84
N LEU A 22 9.55 8.05 -4.18
CA LEU A 22 9.91 6.64 -4.37
C LEU A 22 9.44 6.15 -5.75
N PRO A 23 10.18 5.24 -6.40
CA PRO A 23 9.66 4.51 -7.55
C PRO A 23 8.30 3.89 -7.19
N PRO A 24 7.33 3.87 -8.11
CA PRO A 24 5.99 3.34 -7.85
C PRO A 24 5.98 1.89 -7.33
N ASN A 25 7.06 1.15 -7.61
CA ASN A 25 7.25 -0.24 -7.20
C ASN A 25 8.08 -0.37 -5.91
N HIS A 26 8.16 0.64 -5.04
CA HIS A 26 8.99 0.50 -3.84
C HIS A 26 8.33 -0.44 -2.80
N PRO A 27 9.06 -1.42 -2.22
CA PRO A 27 8.52 -2.39 -1.26
C PRO A 27 7.87 -1.74 -0.02
N GLU A 28 8.33 -0.56 0.39
CA GLU A 28 7.72 0.18 1.51
C GLU A 28 6.30 0.69 1.22
N LEU A 29 5.94 0.94 -0.05
CA LEU A 29 4.56 1.26 -0.43
C LEU A 29 3.65 0.06 -0.20
N ALA A 30 4.08 -1.16 -0.53
CA ALA A 30 3.30 -2.38 -0.28
C ALA A 30 3.08 -2.63 1.22
N ILE A 31 4.09 -2.39 2.07
CA ILE A 31 3.96 -2.52 3.53
C ILE A 31 2.94 -1.50 4.05
N SER A 32 3.00 -0.26 3.53
CA SER A 32 2.08 0.80 3.92
C SER A 32 0.64 0.45 3.60
N TYR A 33 0.35 0.00 2.38
CA TYR A 33 -0.99 -0.42 1.99
C TYR A 33 -1.50 -1.63 2.78
N ASN A 34 -0.63 -2.59 3.13
CA ASN A 34 -0.99 -3.70 4.00
C ASN A 34 -1.47 -3.24 5.38
N ASN A 35 -0.77 -2.27 5.98
CA ASN A 35 -1.14 -1.70 7.28
C ASN A 35 -2.47 -0.94 7.20
N MET A 36 -2.73 -0.25 6.08
CA MET A 36 -4.02 0.39 5.82
C MET A 36 -5.14 -0.64 5.72
N GLY A 37 -4.93 -1.71 4.94
CA GLY A 37 -5.89 -2.81 4.83
C GLY A 37 -6.22 -3.40 6.21
N ALA A 38 -5.22 -3.62 7.05
CA ALA A 38 -5.40 -4.12 8.41
C ALA A 38 -6.20 -3.16 9.30
N MET A 39 -5.95 -1.85 9.20
CA MET A 39 -6.74 -0.83 9.92
C MET A 39 -8.20 -0.83 9.49
N TYR A 40 -8.48 -0.83 8.19
CA TYR A 40 -9.86 -0.88 7.69
C TYR A 40 -10.57 -2.19 8.05
N LYS A 41 -9.85 -3.31 8.09
CA LYS A 41 -10.37 -4.59 8.58
C LYS A 41 -10.78 -4.49 10.04
N LYS A 42 -9.96 -3.87 10.90
CA LYS A 42 -10.28 -3.63 12.31
C LYS A 42 -11.46 -2.68 12.51
N MET A 43 -11.68 -1.77 11.58
CA MET A 43 -12.85 -0.87 11.56
C MET A 43 -14.13 -1.54 11.03
N GLY A 44 -14.07 -2.81 10.60
CA GLY A 44 -15.20 -3.52 9.99
C GLY A 44 -15.50 -3.08 8.55
N ILE A 45 -14.66 -2.26 7.93
CA ILE A 45 -14.82 -1.77 6.56
C ILE A 45 -14.03 -2.69 5.62
N TYR A 46 -14.56 -3.90 5.43
CA TYR A 46 -13.88 -4.94 4.66
C TYR A 46 -13.65 -4.57 3.19
N SER A 47 -14.56 -3.83 2.56
CA SER A 47 -14.43 -3.41 1.17
C SER A 47 -13.18 -2.54 0.94
N LYS A 48 -12.93 -1.57 1.83
CA LYS A 48 -11.71 -0.76 1.79
C LYS A 48 -10.48 -1.58 2.17
N ALA A 49 -10.61 -2.48 3.15
CA ALA A 49 -9.52 -3.35 3.53
C ALA A 49 -9.01 -4.18 2.34
N LEU A 50 -9.93 -4.77 1.58
CA LEU A 50 -9.64 -5.53 0.37
C LEU A 50 -8.92 -4.68 -0.68
N GLU A 51 -9.44 -3.49 -0.98
CA GLU A 51 -8.84 -2.57 -1.96
C GLU A 51 -7.38 -2.23 -1.62
N PHE A 52 -7.08 -2.01 -0.33
CA PHE A 52 -5.71 -1.73 0.10
C PHE A 52 -4.82 -2.98 0.06
N TYR A 53 -5.36 -4.15 0.38
CA TYR A 53 -4.61 -5.41 0.23
C TYR A 53 -4.30 -5.72 -1.24
N GLU A 54 -5.23 -5.46 -2.16
CA GLU A 54 -5.00 -5.63 -3.60
C GLU A 54 -3.93 -4.68 -4.13
N ARG A 55 -3.92 -3.41 -3.70
CA ARG A 55 -2.86 -2.46 -4.05
C ARG A 55 -1.50 -2.90 -3.51
N ALA A 56 -1.44 -3.41 -2.27
CA ALA A 56 -0.22 -3.96 -1.70
C ALA A 56 0.29 -5.18 -2.48
N LEU A 57 -0.62 -6.05 -2.91
CA LEU A 57 -0.30 -7.23 -3.71
C LEU A 57 0.24 -6.83 -5.08
N LYS A 58 -0.40 -5.88 -5.77
CA LYS A 58 0.01 -5.41 -7.09
C LYS A 58 1.44 -4.87 -7.08
N ILE A 59 1.80 -4.05 -6.09
CA ILE A 59 3.17 -3.56 -5.94
C ILE A 59 4.15 -4.70 -5.66
N ARG A 60 3.79 -5.67 -4.81
CA ARG A 60 4.64 -6.86 -4.61
C ARG A 60 4.83 -7.65 -5.89
N GLN A 61 3.78 -7.82 -6.69
CA GLN A 61 3.86 -8.50 -7.97
C GLN A 61 4.73 -7.72 -8.96
N GLU A 62 4.60 -6.40 -9.02
CA GLU A 62 5.43 -5.54 -9.86
C GLU A 62 6.91 -5.63 -9.42
N ILE A 63 7.22 -5.59 -8.12
CA ILE A 63 8.58 -5.82 -7.61
C ILE A 63 9.10 -7.21 -7.98
N LEU A 64 8.29 -8.25 -7.81
CA LEU A 64 8.67 -9.63 -8.13
C LEU A 64 8.84 -9.87 -9.63
N SER A 65 8.11 -9.13 -10.47
CA SER A 65 8.20 -9.23 -11.93
C SER A 65 9.33 -8.36 -12.51
N ASP A 66 9.62 -7.22 -11.86
CA ASP A 66 10.74 -6.33 -12.19
C ASP A 66 12.07 -6.85 -11.59
N ASN A 67 12.00 -7.71 -10.57
CA ASN A 67 13.08 -8.57 -10.15
C ASN A 67 13.35 -9.59 -11.25
N HIS A 68 14.18 -9.14 -12.19
CA HIS A 68 15.10 -9.94 -12.96
C HIS A 68 15.49 -11.25 -12.24
N PRO A 69 15.61 -12.37 -12.97
CA PRO A 69 15.90 -13.71 -12.44
C PRO A 69 17.17 -13.84 -11.57
N ASP A 70 17.95 -12.78 -11.36
CA ASP A 70 19.07 -12.71 -10.41
C ASP A 70 18.64 -12.85 -8.93
N LEU A 71 17.38 -12.57 -8.57
CA LEU A 71 16.93 -12.75 -7.17
C LEU A 71 16.44 -14.17 -6.84
N ALA A 72 16.63 -15.14 -7.75
CA ALA A 72 16.39 -16.57 -7.51
C ALA A 72 17.61 -17.31 -6.92
N GLN A 73 18.75 -16.65 -6.74
CA GLN A 73 19.93 -17.20 -6.07
C GLN A 73 20.46 -16.22 -5.02
N SER A 74 19.91 -16.28 -3.81
CA SER A 74 20.58 -15.86 -2.56
C SER A 74 19.84 -16.45 -1.36
#